data_AF-A0A7C4RBJ2-F1
#
_entry.id   AF-A0A7C4RBJ2-F1
#
_cell.length_a   1.000
_cell.length_b   1.000
_cell.length_c   1.000
_cell.angle_alpha   90.00
_cell.angle_beta   90.00
_cell.angle_gamma   90.00
#
_symmetry.space_group_name_H-M   'P 1'
#
loop_
_entity.id
_entity.type
_entity.pdbx_description
1 polymer ?
#
loop_
_entity_poly.entity_id
_entity_poly.type
_entity_poly.pdbx_seq_one_letter_code
_entity_poly.pdbx_strand_id
1 'polypeptide(L)'
;MEGELSNDHLQVQEKAKGRIAWDCNERSLEGFNPELGWIKIDLTKLFYIHRVYELKRRRLQEKASKKPSLRKVLAKYSRRERNRARDFIHKLTTFLSREYKGYVHGFESLEKRMFNSSRKHNREVAKSDWKTMRSFMAYKSKTMTLNPKNSSKLFKELMRAWGGFTLTGEEVNEELNELKRAPRLVNPKSYISLPKST
;
A
#
# COMPACT_ATOMS: atom_id res chain seq x y z
N MET A 1 48.24 32.98 -4.78
CA MET A 1 47.18 32.86 -3.76
C MET A 1 45.91 32.50 -4.52
N GLU A 2 45.74 31.25 -4.95
CA GLU A 2 45.35 30.08 -4.12
C GLU A 2 44.18 30.46 -3.22
N GLY A 3 42.94 30.12 -3.61
CA GLY A 3 42.23 28.93 -3.10
C GLY A 3 41.41 29.39 -1.88
N GLU A 4 40.09 29.20 -1.77
CA GLU A 4 39.41 27.92 -1.73
C GLU A 4 37.91 28.08 -2.06
N LEU A 5 37.42 27.19 -2.93
CA LEU A 5 36.04 26.74 -2.96
C LEU A 5 35.88 25.63 -1.91
N SER A 6 34.94 25.78 -0.98
CA SER A 6 34.43 24.67 -0.14
C SER A 6 32.97 25.01 0.18
N ASN A 7 31.96 24.49 -0.52
CA ASN A 7 31.49 23.12 -0.63
C ASN A 7 31.07 22.52 0.73
N ASP A 8 29.84 22.82 1.15
CA ASP A 8 29.12 21.98 2.11
C ASP A 8 27.60 22.07 1.88
N HIS A 9 27.16 21.59 0.72
CA HIS A 9 25.81 21.02 0.60
C HIS A 9 25.80 19.63 1.24
N LEU A 10 25.87 19.59 2.57
CA LEU A 10 25.55 18.38 3.33
C LEU A 10 24.03 18.17 3.25
N GLN A 11 23.58 17.41 2.25
CA GLN A 11 22.35 16.64 2.41
C GLN A 11 22.61 15.64 3.54
N VAL A 12 22.28 16.04 4.77
CA VAL A 12 22.20 15.13 5.90
C VAL A 12 21.22 14.04 5.50
N GLN A 13 21.74 12.86 5.14
CA GLN A 13 20.92 11.68 4.95
C GLN A 13 20.35 11.32 6.31
N GLU A 14 19.18 11.88 6.63
CA GLU A 14 18.47 11.59 7.86
C GLU A 14 18.34 10.06 7.98
N LYS A 15 18.98 9.50 9.00
CA LYS A 15 19.05 8.05 9.20
C LYS A 15 17.62 7.56 9.39
N ALA A 16 17.22 6.56 8.59
CA ALA A 16 15.85 6.07 8.62
C ALA A 16 15.49 5.58 10.03
N LYS A 17 14.33 5.98 10.55
CA LYS A 17 13.78 5.55 11.85
C LYS A 17 13.55 4.04 11.90
N GLY A 18 13.27 3.42 10.76
CA GLY A 18 13.04 1.99 10.65
C GLY A 18 12.53 1.60 9.27
N ARG A 19 12.03 0.36 9.15
CA ARG A 19 11.47 -0.19 7.91
C ARG A 19 10.08 -0.75 8.16
N ILE A 20 9.15 -0.54 7.24
CA ILE A 20 7.81 -1.15 7.28
C ILE A 20 7.64 -2.00 6.03
N ALA A 21 7.40 -3.29 6.21
CA ALA A 21 7.07 -4.20 5.13
C ALA A 21 5.56 -4.16 4.88
N TRP A 22 5.13 -3.95 3.63
CA TRP A 22 3.74 -3.84 3.23
C TRP A 22 3.33 -5.00 2.33
N ASP A 23 2.23 -5.65 2.70
CA ASP A 23 1.50 -6.64 1.91
C ASP A 23 0.10 -6.10 1.58
N CYS A 24 -0.39 -6.38 0.37
CA CYS A 24 -1.64 -5.82 -0.13
C CYS A 24 -2.62 -6.92 -0.52
N ASN A 25 -3.74 -6.95 0.17
CA ASN A 25 -4.88 -7.82 -0.08
C ASN A 25 -6.00 -7.07 -0.82
N GLU A 26 -7.11 -7.75 -1.14
CA GLU A 26 -8.24 -7.14 -1.86
C GLU A 26 -8.86 -5.96 -1.08
N ARG A 27 -8.90 -6.06 0.26
CA ARG A 27 -9.59 -5.09 1.13
C ARG A 27 -8.76 -4.60 2.30
N SER A 28 -7.50 -5.00 2.40
CA SER A 28 -6.59 -4.51 3.43
C SER A 28 -5.20 -4.26 2.86
N LEU A 29 -4.54 -3.25 3.42
CA LEU A 29 -3.11 -3.07 3.32
C LEU A 29 -2.52 -3.36 4.71
N GLU A 30 -1.65 -4.35 4.77
CA GLU A 30 -1.08 -4.87 6.02
C GLU A 30 0.39 -4.54 6.06
N GLY A 31 0.77 -3.78 7.09
CA GLY A 31 2.13 -3.36 7.37
C GLY A 31 2.67 -4.08 8.59
N PHE A 32 3.96 -4.37 8.60
CA PHE A 32 4.64 -4.85 9.79
C PHE A 32 5.95 -4.09 10.03
N ASN A 33 6.16 -3.70 11.27
CA ASN A 33 7.42 -3.22 11.79
C ASN A 33 7.61 -3.76 13.23
N PRO A 34 8.81 -4.23 13.62
CA PRO A 34 9.02 -4.84 14.93
C PRO A 34 8.72 -3.93 16.13
N GLU A 35 8.95 -2.62 15.98
CA GLU A 35 8.74 -1.63 17.03
C GLU A 35 7.29 -1.14 17.05
N LEU A 36 6.68 -0.95 15.88
CA LEU A 36 5.31 -0.43 15.74
C LEU A 36 4.23 -1.52 15.83
N GLY A 37 4.60 -2.78 15.59
CA GLY A 37 3.71 -3.93 15.47
C GLY A 37 3.00 -4.02 14.12
N TRP A 38 1.83 -4.66 14.13
CA TRP A 38 0.98 -4.81 12.94
C TRP A 38 0.17 -3.55 12.67
N ILE A 39 0.23 -3.09 11.43
CA ILE A 39 -0.53 -1.96 10.90
C ILE A 39 -1.54 -2.52 9.91
N LYS A 40 -2.83 -2.22 10.11
CA LYS A 40 -3.88 -2.67 9.18
C LYS A 40 -4.70 -1.48 8.71
N ILE A 41 -4.75 -1.31 7.40
CA ILE A 41 -5.49 -0.25 6.74
C ILE A 41 -6.63 -0.85 5.92
N ASP A 42 -7.83 -0.30 6.11
CA ASP A 42 -9.02 -0.71 5.36
C ASP A 42 -9.02 -0.15 3.92
N LEU A 43 -9.04 -1.05 2.93
CA LEU A 43 -9.19 -0.73 1.51
C LEU A 43 -10.62 -1.01 0.98
N THR A 44 -11.59 -1.32 1.85
CA THR A 44 -12.97 -1.60 1.46
C THR A 44 -13.59 -0.49 0.61
N LYS A 45 -13.22 0.78 0.87
CA LYS A 45 -13.67 1.92 0.05
C LYS A 45 -13.13 1.85 -1.39
N LEU A 46 -11.86 1.50 -1.58
CA LEU A 46 -11.26 1.30 -2.90
C LEU A 46 -11.95 0.15 -3.63
N PHE A 47 -12.12 -0.98 -2.94
CA PHE A 47 -12.83 -2.14 -3.46
C PHE A 47 -14.26 -1.77 -3.92
N TYR A 48 -14.99 -1.00 -3.11
CA TYR A 48 -16.35 -0.56 -3.43
C TYR A 48 -16.38 0.36 -4.66
N ILE A 49 -15.41 1.27 -4.82
CA ILE A 49 -15.28 2.11 -6.02
C ILE A 49 -15.19 1.20 -7.25
N HIS A 50 -14.25 0.26 -7.28
CA HIS A 50 -14.13 -0.66 -8.41
C HIS A 50 -15.40 -1.46 -8.65
N ARG A 51 -15.99 -2.01 -7.59
CA ARG A 51 -17.18 -2.85 -7.70
C ARG A 51 -18.38 -2.11 -8.29
N VAL A 52 -18.65 -0.89 -7.85
CA VAL A 52 -19.78 -0.09 -8.35
C VAL A 52 -19.62 0.24 -9.83
N TYR A 53 -18.42 0.65 -10.25
CA TYR A 53 -18.19 1.00 -11.66
C TYR A 53 -18.12 -0.22 -12.57
N GLU A 54 -17.60 -1.35 -12.09
CA GLU A 54 -17.65 -2.64 -12.76
C GLU A 54 -19.11 -3.02 -13.08
N LEU A 55 -20.00 -2.98 -12.07
CA LEU A 55 -21.42 -3.31 -12.25
C LEU A 55 -22.13 -2.36 -13.23
N LYS A 56 -21.82 -1.05 -13.17
CA LYS A 56 -22.34 -0.06 -14.14
C LYS A 56 -21.89 -0.36 -15.56
N ARG A 57 -20.62 -0.70 -15.77
CA ARG A 57 -20.10 -1.05 -17.10
C ARG A 57 -20.66 -2.35 -17.62
N ARG A 58 -20.81 -3.38 -16.78
CA ARG A 58 -21.40 -4.66 -17.19
C ARG A 58 -22.80 -4.48 -17.79
N ARG A 59 -23.68 -3.78 -17.07
CA ARG A 59 -25.05 -3.45 -17.54
C ARG A 59 -25.06 -2.66 -18.85
N LEU A 60 -24.06 -1.81 -19.08
CA LEU A 60 -23.94 -1.03 -20.31
C LEU A 60 -23.35 -1.85 -21.46
N GLN A 61 -22.40 -2.74 -21.19
CA GLN A 61 -21.78 -3.61 -22.19
C GLN A 61 -22.81 -4.55 -22.81
N GLU A 62 -23.72 -5.11 -21.99
CA GLU A 62 -24.86 -5.93 -22.45
C GLU A 62 -25.72 -5.21 -23.49
N LYS A 63 -25.89 -3.89 -23.34
CA LYS A 63 -26.71 -3.06 -24.24
C LYS A 63 -25.90 -2.46 -25.39
N ALA A 64 -24.59 -2.26 -25.21
CA ALA A 64 -23.71 -1.61 -26.18
C ALA A 64 -23.48 -2.47 -27.44
N SER A 65 -23.69 -3.78 -27.34
CA SER A 65 -23.71 -4.69 -28.50
C SER A 65 -24.75 -4.26 -29.55
N LYS A 66 -25.89 -3.73 -29.10
CA LYS A 66 -27.00 -3.27 -29.95
C LYS A 66 -27.03 -1.76 -30.18
N LYS A 67 -26.25 -0.98 -29.41
CA LYS A 67 -26.22 0.49 -29.46
C LYS A 67 -24.79 1.03 -29.31
N PRO A 68 -24.06 1.23 -30.42
CA PRO A 68 -22.67 1.70 -30.40
C PRO A 68 -22.45 3.04 -29.71
N SER A 69 -23.46 3.93 -29.68
CA SER A 69 -23.41 5.22 -28.97
C SER A 69 -23.10 5.08 -27.47
N LEU A 70 -23.45 3.94 -26.86
CA LEU A 70 -23.16 3.63 -25.45
C LEU A 70 -21.67 3.39 -25.18
N ARG A 71 -20.83 3.20 -26.21
CA ARG A 71 -19.36 3.11 -26.04
C ARG A 71 -18.78 4.39 -25.43
N LYS A 72 -19.32 5.56 -25.77
CA LYS A 72 -18.93 6.85 -25.14
C LYS A 72 -19.23 6.84 -23.64
N VAL A 73 -20.36 6.26 -23.23
CA VAL A 73 -20.77 6.15 -21.82
C VAL A 73 -19.88 5.15 -21.07
N LEU A 74 -19.52 4.03 -21.70
CA LEU A 74 -18.55 3.09 -21.14
C LEU A 74 -17.20 3.76 -20.85
N ALA A 75 -16.67 4.50 -21.83
CA ALA A 75 -15.41 5.25 -21.67
C ALA A 75 -15.50 6.29 -20.54
N LYS A 76 -16.63 7.00 -20.44
CA LYS A 76 -16.92 7.93 -19.34
C LYS A 76 -16.86 7.25 -17.97
N TYR A 77 -17.49 6.08 -17.82
CA TYR A 77 -17.49 5.35 -16.54
C TYR A 77 -16.13 4.73 -16.21
N SER A 78 -15.38 4.23 -17.20
CA SER A 78 -13.99 3.81 -17.00
C SER A 78 -13.11 4.95 -16.51
N ARG A 79 -13.25 6.15 -17.09
CA ARG A 79 -12.51 7.34 -16.65
C ARG A 79 -12.87 7.75 -15.22
N ARG A 80 -14.16 7.74 -14.87
CA ARG A 80 -14.64 8.09 -13.53
C ARG A 80 -14.18 7.12 -12.44
N GLU A 81 -14.21 5.82 -12.72
CA GLU A 81 -13.64 4.82 -11.81
C GLU A 81 -12.17 5.11 -11.56
N ARG A 82 -11.38 5.19 -12.64
CA ARG A 82 -9.94 5.42 -12.57
C ARG A 82 -9.60 6.68 -11.76
N ASN A 83 -10.31 7.78 -12.02
CA ASN A 83 -10.08 9.03 -11.29
C ASN A 83 -10.41 8.89 -9.79
N ARG A 84 -11.50 8.19 -9.43
CA ARG A 84 -11.88 8.00 -8.02
C ARG A 84 -10.95 7.04 -7.28
N ALA A 85 -10.56 5.94 -7.92
CA ALA A 85 -9.59 5.01 -7.35
C ALA A 85 -8.23 5.70 -7.15
N ARG A 86 -7.78 6.44 -8.16
CA ARG A 86 -6.53 7.22 -8.09
C ARG A 86 -6.56 8.29 -6.99
N ASP A 87 -7.67 9.01 -6.83
CA ASP A 87 -7.86 9.99 -5.74
C ASP A 87 -7.76 9.31 -4.36
N PHE A 88 -8.42 8.16 -4.19
CA PHE A 88 -8.33 7.39 -2.95
C PHE A 88 -6.89 6.98 -2.63
N ILE A 89 -6.16 6.44 -3.61
CA ILE A 89 -4.78 5.99 -3.43
C ILE A 89 -3.85 7.18 -3.18
N HIS A 90 -4.04 8.31 -3.85
CA HIS A 90 -3.27 9.52 -3.56
C HIS A 90 -3.46 9.94 -2.10
N LYS A 91 -4.68 9.96 -1.59
CA LYS A 91 -4.96 10.31 -0.19
C LYS A 91 -4.34 9.32 0.78
N LEU A 92 -4.52 8.03 0.53
CA LEU A 92 -3.94 6.96 1.35
C LEU A 92 -2.41 7.05 1.42
N THR A 93 -1.74 7.21 0.27
CA THR A 93 -0.28 7.28 0.22
C THR A 93 0.27 8.58 0.82
N THR A 94 -0.47 9.69 0.74
CA THR A 94 -0.13 10.92 1.48
C THR A 94 -0.25 10.70 2.99
N PHE A 95 -1.31 10.04 3.43
CA PHE A 95 -1.48 9.70 4.84
C PHE A 95 -0.31 8.83 5.33
N LEU A 96 -0.01 7.73 4.64
CA LEU A 96 1.07 6.80 5.00
C LEU A 96 2.45 7.47 5.08
N SER A 97 2.79 8.31 4.10
CA SER A 97 4.09 8.99 4.07
C SER A 97 4.25 10.03 5.19
N ARG A 98 3.15 10.62 5.66
CA ARG A 98 3.15 11.56 6.79
C ARG A 98 3.20 10.82 8.12
N GLU A 99 2.33 9.82 8.28
CA GLU A 99 2.21 9.04 9.51
C GLU A 99 3.52 8.31 9.84
N TYR A 100 4.16 7.72 8.82
CA TYR A 100 5.40 6.97 8.98
C TYR A 100 6.59 7.73 8.40
N LYS A 101 6.64 9.06 8.62
CA LYS A 101 7.77 9.89 8.18
C LYS A 101 9.09 9.39 8.78
N GLY A 102 10.09 9.21 7.93
CA GLY A 102 11.41 8.70 8.30
C GLY A 102 11.53 7.17 8.26
N TYR A 103 10.44 6.44 8.01
CA TYR A 103 10.51 5.00 7.74
C TYR A 103 10.74 4.72 6.25
N VAL A 104 11.42 3.61 5.95
CA VAL A 104 11.51 3.08 4.59
C VAL A 104 10.39 2.07 4.35
N HIS A 105 9.62 2.26 3.28
CA HIS A 105 8.48 1.42 2.95
C HIS A 105 8.89 0.32 1.96
N GLY A 106 8.92 -0.93 2.43
CA GLY A 106 9.17 -2.10 1.61
C GLY A 106 7.88 -2.63 0.98
N PHE A 107 7.83 -2.69 -0.35
CA PHE A 107 6.72 -3.28 -1.10
C PHE A 107 7.18 -4.53 -1.83
N GLU A 108 6.39 -5.61 -1.79
CA GLU A 108 6.68 -6.81 -2.58
C GLU A 108 6.60 -6.53 -4.09
N SER A 109 7.52 -7.13 -4.84
CA SER A 109 7.47 -7.12 -6.31
C SER A 109 6.43 -8.12 -6.82
N LEU A 110 5.15 -7.76 -6.78
CA LEU A 110 4.03 -8.68 -7.07
C LEU A 110 3.82 -8.98 -8.58
N GLU A 111 4.84 -8.82 -9.43
CA GLU A 111 4.66 -8.75 -10.89
C GLU A 111 4.26 -10.07 -11.58
N LYS A 112 4.55 -11.25 -11.01
CA LYS A 112 4.47 -12.52 -11.78
C LYS A 112 3.75 -13.71 -11.14
N ARG A 113 3.29 -13.64 -9.88
CA ARG A 113 2.67 -14.81 -9.21
C ARG A 113 1.19 -14.66 -8.87
N MET A 114 0.64 -13.44 -8.80
CA MET A 114 -0.78 -13.25 -8.45
C MET A 114 -1.74 -13.40 -9.63
N PHE A 115 -1.25 -13.29 -10.88
CA PHE A 115 -2.08 -13.32 -12.09
C PHE A 115 -2.17 -14.72 -12.72
N ASN A 116 -1.79 -15.75 -11.98
CA ASN A 116 -1.59 -17.12 -12.47
C ASN A 116 -2.80 -18.01 -12.15
N SER A 117 -3.79 -17.44 -11.46
CA SER A 117 -4.99 -18.14 -10.98
C SER A 117 -6.17 -17.88 -11.92
N SER A 118 -7.38 -18.21 -11.48
CA SER A 118 -8.61 -18.03 -12.24
C SER A 118 -8.82 -16.58 -12.69
N ARG A 119 -9.52 -16.40 -13.82
CA ARG A 119 -9.93 -15.06 -14.31
C ARG A 119 -10.67 -14.22 -13.27
N LYS A 120 -11.38 -14.86 -12.35
CA LYS A 120 -12.09 -14.20 -11.25
C LYS A 120 -11.10 -13.66 -10.22
N HIS A 121 -10.20 -14.51 -9.73
CA HIS A 121 -9.16 -14.12 -8.77
C HIS A 121 -8.29 -12.98 -9.30
N ASN A 122 -7.82 -13.09 -10.55
CA ASN A 122 -7.00 -12.07 -11.19
C ASN A 122 -7.71 -10.70 -11.26
N ARG A 123 -9.04 -10.72 -11.45
CA ARG A 123 -9.87 -9.51 -11.48
C ARG A 123 -10.05 -8.90 -10.10
N GLU A 124 -10.13 -9.72 -9.07
CA GLU A 124 -10.23 -9.30 -7.66
C GLU A 124 -8.90 -8.69 -7.21
N VAL A 125 -7.77 -9.36 -7.47
CA VAL A 125 -6.42 -8.84 -7.22
C VAL A 125 -6.19 -7.49 -7.91
N ALA A 126 -6.66 -7.33 -9.15
CA ALA A 126 -6.50 -6.07 -9.87
C ALA A 126 -7.19 -4.87 -9.19
N LYS A 127 -8.15 -5.08 -8.27
CA LYS A 127 -8.88 -4.01 -7.56
C LYS A 127 -8.10 -3.41 -6.40
N SER A 128 -6.98 -4.01 -6.00
CA SER A 128 -6.13 -3.45 -4.94
C SER A 128 -5.28 -2.27 -5.45
N ASP A 129 -5.17 -2.10 -6.77
CA ASP A 129 -4.34 -1.06 -7.42
C ASP A 129 -2.90 -1.00 -6.88
N TRP A 130 -2.34 -2.15 -6.49
CA TRP A 130 -1.04 -2.25 -5.79
C TRP A 130 0.09 -1.51 -6.53
N LYS A 131 0.12 -1.60 -7.87
CA LYS A 131 1.14 -0.93 -8.71
C LYS A 131 1.06 0.58 -8.59
N THR A 132 -0.16 1.13 -8.64
CA THR A 132 -0.42 2.56 -8.50
C THR A 132 -0.03 3.04 -7.11
N MET A 133 -0.39 2.27 -6.07
CA MET A 133 -0.05 2.59 -4.69
C MET A 133 1.47 2.60 -4.47
N ARG A 134 2.20 1.58 -4.93
CA ARG A 134 3.65 1.54 -4.87
C ARG A 134 4.29 2.71 -5.60
N SER A 135 3.82 3.04 -6.81
CA SER A 135 4.32 4.18 -7.58
C SER A 135 4.12 5.51 -6.84
N PHE A 136 2.96 5.72 -6.22
CA PHE A 136 2.70 6.95 -5.46
C PHE A 136 3.48 7.00 -4.15
N MET A 137 3.71 5.87 -3.49
CA MET A 137 4.55 5.81 -2.31
C MET A 137 6.01 6.10 -2.63
N ALA A 138 6.54 5.56 -3.74
CA ALA A 138 7.91 5.81 -4.20
C ALA A 138 8.17 7.29 -4.50
N TYR A 139 7.16 7.98 -5.03
CA TYR A 139 7.22 9.42 -5.24
C TYR A 139 7.17 10.24 -3.92
N LYS A 140 6.56 9.72 -2.85
CA LYS A 140 6.31 10.47 -1.60
C LYS A 140 7.24 10.13 -0.44
N SER A 141 7.93 9.00 -0.51
CA SER A 141 8.68 8.44 0.61
C SER A 141 9.77 7.51 0.11
N LYS A 142 10.75 7.21 0.96
CA LYS A 142 11.80 6.24 0.64
C LYS A 142 11.18 4.85 0.56
N THR A 143 11.24 4.23 -0.62
CA THR A 143 10.71 2.87 -0.84
C THR A 143 11.80 1.89 -1.20
N MET A 144 11.60 0.62 -0.84
CA MET A 144 12.41 -0.50 -1.34
C MET A 144 11.52 -1.58 -1.96
N THR A 145 12.09 -2.33 -2.89
CA THR A 145 11.42 -3.46 -3.53
C THR A 145 11.83 -4.74 -2.82
N LEU A 146 10.86 -5.51 -2.33
CA LEU A 146 11.09 -6.81 -1.70
C LEU A 146 10.87 -7.93 -2.71
N ASN A 147 11.72 -8.97 -2.67
CA ASN A 147 11.60 -10.12 -3.56
C ASN A 147 10.47 -11.06 -3.09
N PRO A 148 9.44 -11.33 -3.92
CA PRO A 148 8.29 -12.17 -3.53
C PRO A 148 8.62 -13.66 -3.46
N LYS A 149 9.74 -14.15 -4.03
CA LYS A 149 9.97 -15.59 -4.24
C LYS A 149 10.04 -16.40 -2.95
N ASN A 150 10.23 -15.72 -1.82
CA ASN A 150 10.11 -16.27 -0.48
C ASN A 150 9.19 -15.44 0.41
N SER A 151 8.41 -14.46 -0.05
CA SER A 151 7.84 -13.46 0.87
C SER A 151 7.09 -14.02 2.07
N SER A 152 6.33 -15.12 1.98
CA SER A 152 5.72 -15.73 3.18
C SER A 152 6.73 -16.44 4.12
N LYS A 153 7.84 -16.96 3.58
CA LYS A 153 8.96 -17.54 4.34
C LYS A 153 9.96 -16.47 4.80
N LEU A 154 10.37 -15.56 3.93
CA LEU A 154 11.20 -14.38 4.14
C LEU A 154 10.53 -13.35 5.05
N PHE A 155 9.20 -13.20 5.05
CA PHE A 155 8.47 -12.44 6.07
C PHE A 155 8.60 -13.13 7.42
N LYS A 156 8.42 -14.46 7.48
CA LYS A 156 8.67 -15.27 8.69
C LYS A 156 10.16 -15.32 9.09
N GLU A 157 11.09 -15.18 8.14
CA GLU A 157 12.53 -15.27 8.32
C GLU A 157 13.13 -13.91 8.64
N LEU A 158 12.57 -12.81 8.12
CA LEU A 158 12.81 -11.44 8.58
C LEU A 158 12.23 -11.26 9.98
N MET A 159 11.05 -11.82 10.27
CA MET A 159 10.51 -11.94 11.62
C MET A 159 11.46 -12.71 12.56
N ARG A 160 12.06 -13.81 12.09
CA ARG A 160 13.02 -14.63 12.88
C ARG A 160 14.41 -13.98 13.02
N ALA A 161 14.98 -13.47 11.94
CA ALA A 161 16.30 -12.84 11.89
C ALA A 161 16.33 -11.50 12.62
N TRP A 162 15.20 -10.82 12.78
CA TRP A 162 15.09 -9.57 13.55
C TRP A 162 14.63 -9.79 14.99
N GLY A 163 14.07 -10.96 15.31
CA GLY A 163 13.85 -11.43 16.69
C GLY A 163 15.10 -12.03 17.35
N GLY A 164 16.25 -12.00 16.68
CA GLY A 164 17.50 -12.63 17.13
C GLY A 164 18.37 -11.79 18.07
N PHE A 165 17.86 -10.73 18.70
CA PHE A 165 18.62 -9.93 19.68
C PHE A 165 18.20 -10.15 21.14
N THR A 166 17.53 -11.25 21.47
CA THR A 166 17.37 -11.68 22.87
C THR A 166 18.12 -12.97 23.10
N LEU A 167 19.45 -12.85 23.24
CA LEU A 167 20.25 -13.82 23.99
C LEU A 167 20.12 -13.50 25.49
N THR A 168 18.92 -13.65 26.03
CA THR A 168 18.69 -13.86 27.46
C THR A 168 17.44 -14.73 27.54
N GLY A 169 17.62 -15.97 27.99
CA GLY A 169 16.58 -16.99 28.05
C GLY A 169 15.53 -16.70 29.12
N GLU A 170 14.68 -15.71 28.87
CA GLU A 170 13.46 -15.49 29.64
C GLU A 170 12.25 -15.93 28.81
N GLU A 171 11.39 -16.73 29.43
CA GLU A 171 10.22 -17.34 28.80
C GLU A 171 9.25 -16.29 28.24
N VAL A 172 8.75 -16.57 27.03
CA VAL A 172 7.84 -15.71 26.29
C VAL A 172 6.47 -15.73 26.97
N ASN A 173 6.10 -14.62 27.61
CA ASN A 173 4.73 -14.40 28.07
C ASN A 173 3.81 -14.17 26.84
N GLU A 174 3.04 -15.18 26.46
CA GLU A 174 2.17 -15.18 25.28
C GLU A 174 1.08 -14.09 25.33
N GLU A 175 0.59 -13.70 26.51
CA GLU A 175 -0.42 -12.64 26.67
C GLU A 175 0.08 -11.25 26.22
N LEU A 176 1.34 -10.93 26.49
CA LEU A 176 1.97 -9.68 26.06
C LEU A 176 2.17 -9.63 24.53
N ASN A 177 2.33 -10.80 23.90
CA ASN A 177 2.47 -10.93 22.45
C ASN A 177 1.12 -10.79 21.74
N GLU A 178 0.01 -11.23 22.35
CA GLU A 178 -1.33 -11.01 21.80
C GLU A 178 -1.75 -9.53 21.85
N LEU A 179 -1.42 -8.82 22.95
CA LEU A 179 -1.65 -7.37 23.05
C LEU A 179 -0.81 -6.56 22.03
N LYS A 180 0.40 -7.02 21.71
CA LYS A 180 1.25 -6.44 20.63
C LYS A 180 0.83 -6.88 19.22
N ARG A 181 0.07 -7.97 19.08
CA ARG A 181 -0.54 -8.45 17.82
C ARG A 181 -1.83 -7.73 17.46
N ALA A 182 -2.43 -6.96 18.37
CA ALA A 182 -3.64 -6.21 18.08
C ALA A 182 -3.39 -5.24 16.91
N PRO A 183 -4.05 -5.44 15.76
CA PRO A 183 -3.86 -4.56 14.61
C PRO A 183 -4.31 -3.15 15.01
N ARG A 184 -3.43 -2.16 14.86
CA ARG A 184 -3.86 -0.76 14.91
C ARG A 184 -4.78 -0.53 13.72
N LEU A 185 -6.08 -0.63 13.94
CA LEU A 185 -7.09 -0.33 12.91
C LEU A 185 -7.08 1.17 12.67
N VAL A 186 -6.36 1.59 11.63
CA VAL A 186 -6.45 2.97 11.18
C VAL A 186 -7.66 3.07 10.28
N ASN A 187 -8.74 3.66 10.79
CA ASN A 187 -9.92 3.94 9.98
C ASN A 187 -9.65 5.16 9.09
N PRO A 188 -9.54 5.01 7.76
CA PRO A 188 -9.21 6.13 6.88
C PRO A 188 -10.36 7.15 6.77
N LYS A 189 -11.54 6.88 7.34
CA LYS A 189 -12.70 7.79 7.28
C LYS A 189 -12.47 9.13 7.98
N SER A 190 -11.57 9.23 8.97
CA SER A 190 -11.28 10.48 9.67
C SER A 190 -10.38 11.45 8.89
N TYR A 191 -9.68 11.01 7.84
CA TYR A 191 -8.69 11.82 7.12
C TYR A 191 -9.15 12.39 5.76
N ILE A 192 -10.44 12.25 5.40
CA ILE A 192 -10.95 12.67 4.07
C ILE A 192 -11.58 14.08 4.09
N SER A 193 -11.48 14.83 5.18
CA SER A 193 -11.65 16.29 5.17
C SER A 193 -10.27 16.96 5.21
N LEU A 194 -9.66 17.15 4.05
CA LEU A 194 -8.57 18.14 3.93
C LEU A 194 -9.18 19.53 4.19
N PRO A 195 -8.61 20.36 5.08
CA PRO A 195 -9.02 21.75 5.16
C PRO A 195 -8.71 22.44 3.82
N LYS A 196 -9.65 23.25 3.34
CA LYS A 196 -9.39 24.16 2.22
C LYS A 196 -8.34 25.16 2.73
N SER A 197 -7.18 25.21 2.09
CA SER A 197 -6.24 26.32 2.30
C SER A 197 -6.91 27.59 1.78
N THR A 198 -7.08 28.56 2.68
CA THR A 198 -7.40 29.95 2.37
C THR A 198 -6.13 30.66 1.94
#